data_AF-A0A8W7PX85-F1
#
_entry.id   AF-A0A8W7PX85-F1
#
_cell.length_a   1.000
_cell.length_b   1.000
_cell.length_c   1.000
_cell.angle_alpha   90.00
_cell.angle_beta   90.00
_cell.angle_gamma   90.00
#
_symmetry.space_group_name_H-M   'P 1'
#
loop_
_entity.id
_entity.type
_entity.pdbx_description
1 polymer ?
#
loop_
_entity_poly.entity_id
_entity_poly.type
_entity_poly.pdbx_seq_one_letter_code
_entity_poly.pdbx_strand_id
1 'polypeptide(L)'
;LRAGGVIAYSTESCFGLGCLPEDARAIRRVLAVKARPNHKGLIVIAADVSQIRHLVKPLSPAQWAELGRYWPGPYTFLLPASHKVPPALRGRHAQLAVRITAHGEAAALCRALGTALVSTSANRAGQRSLKTARACRQAFGERVLTLPGRNIVQQISIFSLVMNASLVVQLVMAGLALVSVLSWALIFNKISVLRAARRHSDEFERNFWSGADLNRLYEDANRRNDSVGMERIFQSGFAEFLKLRGRSGAELSDIMDGSRRAMRAAAQRELDALDSHTSFLATVGSVSPYVGLFGTVWGIMHAFIGLGNAGQATLSTVAPGIAEALVATAIGLFAAIPAVVAYNRFATDVDRLATR
;
A
#
# COMPACT_ATOMS: atom_id res chain seq x y z
N LEU A 1 1.75 36.98 18.90
CA LEU A 1 3.18 36.84 19.31
C LEU A 1 3.69 38.05 20.08
N ARG A 2 3.59 39.29 19.57
CA ARG A 2 4.01 40.51 20.29
C ARG A 2 3.34 40.70 21.67
N ALA A 3 2.13 40.19 21.86
CA ALA A 3 1.43 40.16 23.15
C ALA A 3 1.86 39.00 24.09
N GLY A 4 3.00 38.34 23.83
CA GLY A 4 3.51 37.21 24.63
C GLY A 4 2.76 35.88 24.49
N GLY A 5 2.00 35.74 23.40
CA GLY A 5 1.31 34.48 23.05
C GLY A 5 2.23 33.41 22.46
N VAL A 6 1.74 32.17 22.42
CA VAL A 6 2.40 31.02 21.77
C VAL A 6 1.56 30.57 20.59
N ILE A 7 2.21 30.23 19.48
CA ILE A 7 1.55 29.70 18.28
C ILE A 7 1.96 28.25 17.99
N ALA A 8 1.09 27.52 17.31
CA ALA A 8 1.44 26.29 16.62
C ALA A 8 1.39 26.55 15.11
N TYR A 9 2.42 26.17 14.37
CA TYR A 9 2.57 26.46 12.95
C TYR A 9 3.23 25.29 12.21
N SER A 10 2.99 25.17 10.90
CA SER A 10 3.55 24.10 10.06
C SER A 10 5.05 24.27 9.84
N THR A 11 5.74 23.14 9.80
CA THR A 11 7.15 23.02 9.39
C THR A 11 7.29 21.86 8.39
N GLU A 12 8.51 21.57 7.97
CA GLU A 12 8.79 20.53 6.95
C GLU A 12 8.22 19.15 7.29
N SER A 13 8.29 18.74 8.58
CA SER A 13 7.96 17.37 9.00
C SER A 13 6.85 17.26 10.06
N CYS A 14 6.58 18.33 10.80
CA CYS A 14 5.58 18.38 11.86
C CYS A 14 5.16 19.82 12.18
N PHE A 15 4.19 20.00 13.06
CA PHE A 15 3.93 21.33 13.62
C PHE A 15 5.04 21.71 14.61
N GLY A 16 5.39 22.98 14.65
CA GLY A 16 6.24 23.60 15.66
C GLY A 16 5.43 24.48 16.62
N LEU A 17 5.89 24.59 17.86
CA LEU A 17 5.46 25.61 18.82
C LEU A 17 6.42 26.79 18.75
N GLY A 18 5.86 27.99 18.58
CA GLY A 18 6.63 29.21 18.39
C GLY A 18 6.28 30.35 19.33
N CYS A 19 7.31 31.10 19.72
CA CYS A 19 7.20 32.35 20.47
C CYS A 19 8.37 33.29 20.17
N LEU A 20 8.31 34.52 20.66
CA LEU A 20 9.40 35.49 20.47
C LEU A 20 10.62 35.12 21.34
N PRO A 21 11.86 35.19 20.80
CA PRO A 21 13.08 34.76 21.51
C PRO A 21 13.47 35.65 22.69
N GLU A 22 13.03 36.89 22.70
CA GLU A 22 13.33 37.85 23.78
C GLU A 22 12.28 37.80 24.90
N ASP A 23 11.10 37.21 24.66
CA ASP A 23 10.02 37.14 25.64
C ASP A 23 10.16 35.91 26.55
N ALA A 24 10.81 36.11 27.69
CA ALA A 24 10.99 35.08 28.71
C ALA A 24 9.66 34.54 29.29
N ARG A 25 8.55 35.29 29.24
CA ARG A 25 7.23 34.78 29.67
C ARG A 25 6.67 33.83 28.63
N ALA A 26 6.73 34.20 27.34
CA ALA A 26 6.28 33.34 26.25
C ALA A 26 7.10 32.05 26.15
N ILE A 27 8.42 32.11 26.34
CA ILE A 27 9.30 30.93 26.37
C ILE A 27 8.90 29.97 27.50
N ARG A 28 8.63 30.50 28.71
CA ARG A 28 8.15 29.68 29.83
C ARG A 28 6.81 29.01 29.54
N ARG A 29 5.90 29.67 28.80
CA ARG A 29 4.65 29.05 28.33
C ARG A 29 4.92 27.90 27.37
N VAL A 30 5.86 28.04 26.42
CA VAL A 30 6.27 26.93 25.53
C VAL A 30 6.80 25.75 26.33
N LEU A 31 7.69 26.00 27.30
CA LEU A 31 8.23 24.95 28.16
C LEU A 31 7.14 24.24 28.99
N ALA A 32 6.19 25.01 29.56
CA ALA A 32 5.08 24.49 30.34
C ALA A 32 4.11 23.65 29.50
N VAL A 33 3.69 24.16 28.33
CA VAL A 33 2.82 23.42 27.39
C VAL A 33 3.44 22.09 26.96
N LYS A 34 4.77 22.07 26.80
CA LYS A 34 5.50 20.86 26.44
C LYS A 34 5.84 19.95 27.62
N ALA A 35 5.68 20.40 28.88
CA ALA A 35 6.28 19.75 30.04
C ALA A 35 7.78 19.44 29.83
N ARG A 36 8.51 20.40 29.24
CA ARG A 36 9.92 20.25 28.86
C ARG A 36 10.83 20.91 29.89
N PRO A 37 11.92 20.24 30.34
CA PRO A 37 12.86 20.86 31.26
C PRO A 37 13.64 22.00 30.58
N ASN A 38 13.79 23.11 31.29
CA ASN A 38 14.44 24.34 30.80
C ASN A 38 15.92 24.15 30.44
N HIS A 39 16.64 23.26 31.12
CA HIS A 39 18.09 23.10 30.97
C HIS A 39 18.52 22.66 29.55
N LYS A 40 17.62 22.12 28.72
CA LYS A 40 17.95 21.60 27.37
C LYS A 40 18.10 22.68 26.29
N GLY A 41 17.70 23.94 26.55
CA GLY A 41 17.63 24.99 25.55
C GLY A 41 16.57 24.74 24.45
N LEU A 42 16.29 25.76 23.63
CA LEU A 42 15.39 25.70 22.47
C LEU A 42 16.10 26.18 21.21
N ILE A 43 15.53 25.85 20.05
CA ILE A 43 16.04 26.29 18.74
C ILE A 43 15.39 27.62 18.38
N VAL A 44 16.12 28.48 17.71
CA VAL A 44 15.61 29.69 17.07
C VAL A 44 15.71 29.52 15.55
N ILE A 45 14.62 29.79 14.85
CA ILE A 45 14.58 29.83 13.39
C ILE A 45 14.44 31.26 12.89
N ALA A 46 15.03 31.56 11.75
CA ALA A 46 14.87 32.84 11.06
C ALA A 46 14.76 32.65 9.54
N ALA A 47 14.26 33.65 8.85
CA ALA A 47 14.24 33.70 7.39
C ALA A 47 15.55 34.25 6.81
N ASP A 48 16.23 35.12 7.55
CA ASP A 48 17.48 35.75 7.14
C ASP A 48 18.45 35.89 8.33
N VAL A 49 19.75 35.92 8.02
CA VAL A 49 20.83 36.04 9.02
C VAL A 49 20.73 37.35 9.80
N SER A 50 20.28 38.45 9.19
CA SER A 50 20.09 39.74 9.89
C SER A 50 19.20 39.61 11.13
N GLN A 51 18.20 38.72 11.09
CA GLN A 51 17.23 38.53 12.15
C GLN A 51 17.80 37.84 13.40
N ILE A 52 18.98 37.20 13.31
CA ILE A 52 19.62 36.49 14.43
C ILE A 52 20.84 37.21 14.98
N ARG A 53 21.36 38.25 14.29
CA ARG A 53 22.63 38.93 14.66
C ARG A 53 22.64 39.45 16.09
N HIS A 54 21.50 39.90 16.61
CA HIS A 54 21.40 40.41 17.99
C HIS A 54 21.39 39.31 19.07
N LEU A 55 21.07 38.06 18.69
CA LEU A 55 20.97 36.91 19.58
C LEU A 55 22.30 36.14 19.73
N VAL A 56 23.26 36.38 18.85
CA VAL A 56 24.56 35.69 18.87
C VAL A 56 25.70 36.68 19.10
N LYS A 57 26.83 36.21 19.61
CA LYS A 57 28.04 37.03 19.67
C LYS A 57 28.52 37.35 18.24
N PRO A 58 29.25 38.46 18.01
CA PRO A 58 29.79 38.79 16.70
C PRO A 58 30.63 37.65 16.13
N LEU A 59 30.36 37.29 14.87
CA LEU A 59 31.13 36.34 14.07
C LEU A 59 31.82 37.09 12.94
N SER A 60 32.98 36.58 12.51
CA SER A 60 33.73 37.16 11.39
C SER A 60 32.99 36.98 10.05
N PRO A 61 33.29 37.80 9.03
CA PRO A 61 32.71 37.63 7.69
C PRO A 61 32.94 36.24 7.10
N ALA A 62 34.12 35.64 7.32
CA ALA A 62 34.44 34.30 6.87
C ALA A 62 33.55 33.21 7.53
N GLN A 63 33.27 33.35 8.82
CA GLN A 63 32.36 32.44 9.53
C GLN A 63 30.92 32.55 8.99
N TRP A 64 30.46 33.76 8.70
CA TRP A 64 29.15 33.95 8.08
C TRP A 64 29.07 33.35 6.67
N ALA A 65 30.12 33.52 5.88
CA ALA A 65 30.20 32.94 4.54
C ALA A 65 30.13 31.40 4.58
N GLU A 66 30.82 30.76 5.52
CA GLU A 66 30.80 29.31 5.68
C GLU A 66 29.41 28.80 6.09
N LEU A 67 28.76 29.45 7.06
CA LEU A 67 27.38 29.12 7.44
C LEU A 67 26.39 29.29 6.28
N GLY A 68 26.62 30.31 5.44
CA GLY A 68 25.82 30.59 4.24
C GLY A 68 25.84 29.47 3.20
N ARG A 69 26.80 28.55 3.24
CA ARG A 69 26.83 27.37 2.34
C ARG A 69 25.75 26.34 2.67
N TYR A 70 25.24 26.36 3.90
CA TYR A 70 24.25 25.40 4.41
C TYR A 70 22.86 26.03 4.63
N TRP A 71 22.79 27.35 4.60
CA TRP A 71 21.61 28.14 4.94
C TRP A 71 21.17 29.01 3.75
N PRO A 72 19.86 29.07 3.44
CA PRO A 72 18.73 28.44 4.13
C PRO A 72 18.67 26.91 3.93
N GLY A 73 18.33 26.15 4.97
CA GLY A 73 18.36 24.68 4.87
C GLY A 73 17.95 23.92 6.14
N PRO A 74 18.18 22.59 6.20
CA PRO A 74 17.83 21.74 7.34
C PRO A 74 18.80 21.84 8.53
N TYR A 75 19.95 22.46 8.34
CA TYR A 75 21.03 22.50 9.33
C TYR A 75 20.73 23.46 10.48
N THR A 76 21.01 23.03 11.71
CA THR A 76 20.94 23.86 12.92
C THR A 76 22.35 23.95 13.49
N PHE A 77 22.88 25.16 13.63
CA PHE A 77 24.21 25.40 14.19
C PHE A 77 24.12 25.94 15.62
N LEU A 78 25.08 25.54 16.46
CA LEU A 78 25.25 26.07 17.81
C LEU A 78 26.19 27.28 17.76
N LEU A 79 25.64 28.47 17.93
CA LEU A 79 26.39 29.73 17.88
C LEU A 79 26.58 30.29 19.28
N PRO A 80 27.70 30.98 19.61
CA PRO A 80 27.87 31.60 20.91
C PRO A 80 26.74 32.60 21.20
N ALA A 81 26.04 32.43 22.33
CA ALA A 81 24.89 33.25 22.66
C ALA A 81 25.30 34.65 23.11
N SER A 82 24.56 35.67 22.67
CA SER A 82 24.67 37.04 23.19
C SER A 82 24.14 37.14 24.62
N HIS A 83 24.54 38.17 25.35
CA HIS A 83 24.01 38.48 26.70
C HIS A 83 22.51 38.79 26.67
N LYS A 84 21.96 39.18 25.51
CA LYS A 84 20.54 39.47 25.31
C LYS A 84 19.66 38.21 25.30
N VAL A 85 20.25 37.02 25.16
CA VAL A 85 19.50 35.76 25.10
C VAL A 85 19.05 35.35 26.50
N PRO A 86 17.73 35.23 26.77
CA PRO A 86 17.23 34.82 28.07
C PRO A 86 17.74 33.43 28.46
N PRO A 87 18.06 33.17 29.74
CA PRO A 87 18.38 31.83 30.23
C PRO A 87 17.28 30.80 29.94
N ALA A 88 16.02 31.24 29.88
CA ALA A 88 14.88 30.39 29.49
C ALA A 88 14.97 29.85 28.04
N LEU A 89 15.70 30.54 27.16
CA LEU A 89 15.90 30.16 25.76
C LEU A 89 17.14 29.27 25.58
N ARG A 90 18.29 29.68 26.13
CA ARG A 90 19.56 28.94 26.01
C ARG A 90 19.72 27.78 27.00
N GLY A 91 18.88 27.72 28.03
CA GLY A 91 19.03 26.76 29.12
C GLY A 91 20.35 26.97 29.88
N ARG A 92 21.05 25.88 30.18
CA ARG A 92 22.36 25.92 30.87
C ARG A 92 23.54 26.22 29.94
N HIS A 93 23.29 26.42 28.65
CA HIS A 93 24.34 26.48 27.64
C HIS A 93 24.81 27.92 27.37
N ALA A 94 26.09 28.05 27.02
CA ALA A 94 26.68 29.32 26.54
C ALA A 94 26.43 29.56 25.04
N GLN A 95 25.84 28.58 24.36
CA GLN A 95 25.52 28.62 22.92
C GLN A 95 24.01 28.58 22.70
N LEU A 96 23.57 29.09 21.55
CA LEU A 96 22.20 29.12 21.06
C LEU A 96 22.11 28.27 19.79
N ALA A 97 21.12 27.39 19.72
CA ALA A 97 20.81 26.63 18.51
C ALA A 97 20.03 27.53 17.54
N VAL A 98 20.60 27.77 16.37
CA VAL A 98 20.04 28.66 15.36
C VAL A 98 19.91 27.92 14.03
N ARG A 99 18.86 28.25 13.25
CA ARG A 99 18.64 27.73 11.91
C ARG A 99 18.03 28.80 11.00
N ILE A 100 18.58 29.00 9.82
CA ILE A 100 17.91 29.76 8.76
C ILE A 100 17.07 28.77 7.95
N THR A 101 15.74 28.93 7.98
CA THR A 101 14.81 27.93 7.44
C THR A 101 14.54 28.16 5.95
N ALA A 102 14.54 27.07 5.18
CA ALA A 102 14.06 27.05 3.79
C ALA A 102 12.54 26.83 3.70
N HIS A 103 11.85 26.58 4.82
CA HIS A 103 10.41 26.33 4.83
C HIS A 103 9.64 27.63 4.60
N GLY A 104 8.95 27.74 3.46
CA GLY A 104 8.30 28.97 2.99
C GLY A 104 7.38 29.64 4.01
N GLU A 105 6.47 28.88 4.65
CA GLU A 105 5.53 29.46 5.63
C GLU A 105 6.22 29.90 6.93
N ALA A 106 7.25 29.16 7.36
CA ALA A 106 8.01 29.50 8.57
C ALA A 106 8.89 30.74 8.33
N ALA A 107 9.52 30.81 7.16
CA ALA A 107 10.27 31.99 6.74
C ALA A 107 9.35 33.21 6.55
N ALA A 108 8.16 33.04 5.96
CA ALA A 108 7.16 34.11 5.84
C ALA A 108 6.74 34.65 7.21
N LEU A 109 6.55 33.77 8.19
CA LEU A 109 6.24 34.17 9.56
C LEU A 109 7.39 34.98 10.21
N CYS A 110 8.64 34.53 10.08
CA CYS A 110 9.79 35.29 10.59
C CYS A 110 9.93 36.66 9.89
N ARG A 111 9.68 36.74 8.58
CA ARG A 111 9.68 38.02 7.84
C ARG A 111 8.57 38.95 8.32
N ALA A 112 7.35 38.45 8.50
CA ALA A 112 6.22 39.23 9.00
C ALA A 112 6.44 39.73 10.45
N LEU A 113 7.18 38.98 11.26
CA LEU A 113 7.55 39.40 12.61
C LEU A 113 8.71 40.41 12.63
N GLY A 114 9.53 40.45 11.58
CA GLY A 114 10.75 41.25 11.53
C GLY A 114 11.87 40.73 12.45
N THR A 115 11.73 39.54 13.01
CA THR A 115 12.69 38.94 13.94
C THR A 115 12.64 37.41 13.86
N ALA A 116 13.57 36.75 14.55
CA ALA A 116 13.62 35.30 14.65
C ALA A 116 12.49 34.75 15.53
N LEU A 117 12.22 33.45 15.42
CA LEU A 117 11.16 32.75 16.11
C LEU A 117 11.74 31.56 16.88
N VAL A 118 11.43 31.44 18.17
CA VAL A 118 11.72 30.19 18.91
C VAL A 118 10.92 29.08 18.26
N SER A 119 11.54 27.93 18.00
CA SER A 119 10.90 26.79 17.35
C SER A 119 11.26 25.49 18.05
N THR A 120 10.24 24.70 18.35
CA THR A 120 10.40 23.33 18.85
C THR A 120 9.20 22.52 18.40
N SER A 121 9.35 21.21 18.23
CA SER A 121 8.25 20.33 17.80
C SER A 121 6.99 20.51 18.66
N ALA A 122 5.81 20.42 18.05
CA ALA A 122 4.53 20.53 18.73
C ALA A 122 4.14 19.17 19.32
N ASN A 123 4.56 18.92 20.57
CA ASN A 123 4.27 17.71 21.35
C ASN A 123 4.62 17.94 22.82
N ARG A 124 4.01 17.15 23.72
CA ARG A 124 4.55 16.98 25.07
C ARG A 124 5.89 16.24 25.00
N ALA A 125 6.80 16.54 25.92
CA ALA A 125 8.12 15.93 25.98
C ALA A 125 8.00 14.39 26.04
N GLY A 126 8.77 13.69 25.19
CA GLY A 126 8.73 12.23 25.06
C GLY A 126 7.63 11.66 24.15
N GLN A 127 6.67 12.48 23.69
CA GLN A 127 5.60 12.01 22.78
C GLN A 127 5.92 12.26 21.30
N ARG A 128 5.16 11.65 20.39
CA ARG A 128 5.28 11.89 18.95
C ARG A 128 4.87 13.32 18.57
N SER A 129 5.61 13.93 17.64
CA SER A 129 5.30 15.26 17.09
C SER A 129 3.96 15.29 16.38
N LEU A 130 3.14 16.30 16.66
CA LEU A 130 1.84 16.48 16.03
C LEU A 130 2.02 16.94 14.58
N LYS A 131 1.24 16.36 13.66
CA LYS A 131 1.36 16.59 12.22
C LYS A 131 0.23 17.41 11.60
N THR A 132 -0.81 17.74 12.35
CA THR A 132 -1.96 18.48 11.83
C THR A 132 -2.38 19.61 12.76
N ALA A 133 -2.94 20.67 12.16
CA ALA A 133 -3.51 21.79 12.91
C ALA A 133 -4.67 21.31 13.82
N ARG A 134 -5.48 20.35 13.38
CA ARG A 134 -6.54 19.74 14.20
C ARG A 134 -5.96 19.08 15.45
N ALA A 135 -4.90 18.28 15.30
CA ALA A 135 -4.27 17.61 16.43
C ALA A 135 -3.62 18.63 17.40
N CYS A 136 -3.04 19.72 16.88
CA CYS A 136 -2.52 20.80 17.72
C CYS A 136 -3.63 21.50 18.53
N ARG A 137 -4.76 21.82 17.90
CA ARG A 137 -5.94 22.39 18.59
C ARG A 137 -6.47 21.46 19.67
N GLN A 138 -6.59 20.17 19.38
CA GLN A 138 -7.04 19.18 20.36
C GLN A 138 -6.06 19.04 21.54
N ALA A 139 -4.75 19.02 21.27
CA ALA A 139 -3.74 18.80 22.29
C ALA A 139 -3.49 20.02 23.20
N PHE A 140 -3.53 21.22 22.64
CA PHE A 140 -3.13 22.44 23.34
C PHE A 140 -4.29 23.37 23.69
N GLY A 141 -5.43 23.24 23.01
CA GLY A 141 -6.61 24.08 23.21
C GLY A 141 -6.28 25.56 23.01
N GLU A 142 -6.89 26.42 23.81
CA GLU A 142 -6.72 27.87 23.75
C GLU A 142 -5.35 28.37 24.26
N ARG A 143 -4.55 27.50 24.88
CA ARG A 143 -3.20 27.86 25.37
C ARG A 143 -2.22 28.17 24.24
N VAL A 144 -2.52 27.71 23.02
CA VAL A 144 -1.68 27.88 21.84
C VAL A 144 -2.55 28.22 20.63
N LEU A 145 -2.33 29.39 20.02
CA LEU A 145 -3.00 29.77 18.79
C LEU A 145 -2.46 28.92 17.64
N THR A 146 -3.29 28.03 17.10
CA THR A 146 -2.88 27.15 16.00
C THR A 146 -3.17 27.80 14.65
N LEU A 147 -2.13 28.12 13.91
CA LEU A 147 -2.24 28.65 12.55
C LEU A 147 -2.76 27.57 11.58
N PRO A 148 -3.57 27.94 10.59
CA PRO A 148 -3.86 27.04 9.48
C PRO A 148 -2.54 26.75 8.74
N GLY A 149 -2.32 25.48 8.43
CA GLY A 149 -1.10 25.02 7.79
C GLY A 149 -1.19 23.54 7.48
N ARG A 150 -0.61 23.11 6.38
CA ARG A 150 -0.50 21.69 6.00
C ARG A 150 0.98 21.35 5.99
N ASN A 151 1.41 20.37 6.78
CA ASN A 151 2.77 19.86 6.65
C ASN A 151 2.92 19.21 5.27
N ILE A 152 4.03 19.48 4.59
CA ILE A 152 4.37 18.95 3.25
C ILE A 152 4.61 17.44 3.27
N VAL A 153 4.58 16.79 4.44
CA VAL A 153 4.22 15.37 4.52
C VAL A 153 2.75 15.24 4.09
N GLN A 154 2.55 15.35 2.78
CA GLN A 154 1.35 14.90 2.09
C GLN A 154 0.93 13.59 2.76
N GLN A 155 -0.38 13.43 2.97
CA GLN A 155 -0.90 12.08 2.86
C GLN A 155 -0.50 11.64 1.46
N ILE A 156 0.61 10.89 1.34
CA ILE A 156 1.04 10.34 0.07
C ILE A 156 -0.05 9.31 -0.23
N SER A 157 -1.08 9.77 -0.94
CA SER A 157 -2.18 8.93 -1.34
C SER A 157 -1.60 7.92 -2.31
N ILE A 158 -1.72 6.62 -2.03
CA ILE A 158 -2.36 5.71 -3.00
C ILE A 158 -2.16 6.11 -4.46
N PHE A 159 -3.16 6.86 -4.88
CA PHE A 159 -3.34 7.41 -6.20
C PHE A 159 -2.22 8.35 -6.66
N SER A 160 -1.73 9.23 -5.79
CA SER A 160 -0.62 10.13 -6.11
C SER A 160 0.69 9.39 -6.33
N LEU A 161 0.98 8.31 -5.59
CA LEU A 161 2.16 7.48 -5.87
C LEU A 161 2.04 6.86 -7.27
N VAL A 162 0.87 6.31 -7.59
CA VAL A 162 0.63 5.68 -8.90
C VAL A 162 0.78 6.68 -10.05
N MET A 163 0.18 7.86 -9.92
CA MET A 163 0.20 8.90 -10.97
C MET A 163 1.58 9.54 -11.18
N ASN A 164 2.44 9.55 -10.16
CA ASN A 164 3.79 10.12 -10.26
C ASN A 164 4.86 9.10 -10.68
N ALA A 165 4.53 7.80 -10.67
CA ALA A 165 5.45 6.74 -11.08
C ALA A 165 5.82 6.83 -12.56
N SER A 166 6.98 6.27 -12.92
CA SER A 166 7.40 6.17 -14.33
C SER A 166 6.37 5.41 -15.18
N LEU A 167 6.26 5.75 -16.47
CA LEU A 167 5.27 5.16 -17.38
C LEU A 167 5.32 3.62 -17.39
N VAL A 168 6.53 3.04 -17.34
CA VAL A 168 6.71 1.58 -17.28
C VAL A 168 6.07 0.99 -16.02
N VAL A 169 6.28 1.60 -14.86
CA VAL A 169 5.70 1.13 -13.58
C VAL A 169 4.18 1.30 -13.60
N GLN A 170 3.66 2.38 -14.19
CA GLN A 170 2.21 2.56 -14.37
C GLN A 170 1.59 1.46 -15.24
N LEU A 171 2.23 1.11 -16.36
CA LEU A 171 1.76 0.02 -17.24
C LEU A 171 1.80 -1.34 -16.52
N VAL A 172 2.86 -1.62 -15.75
CA VAL A 172 2.96 -2.83 -14.93
C VAL A 172 1.82 -2.91 -13.92
N MET A 173 1.58 -1.83 -13.17
CA MET A 173 0.49 -1.80 -12.17
C MET A 173 -0.90 -1.92 -12.83
N ALA A 174 -1.12 -1.25 -13.96
CA ALA A 174 -2.38 -1.34 -14.71
C ALA A 174 -2.62 -2.76 -15.24
N GLY A 175 -1.59 -3.40 -15.80
CA GLY A 175 -1.65 -4.78 -16.25
C GLY A 175 -1.95 -5.76 -15.11
N LEU A 176 -1.26 -5.62 -13.97
CA LEU A 176 -1.52 -6.44 -12.78
C LEU A 176 -2.93 -6.22 -12.22
N ALA A 177 -3.44 -4.99 -12.22
CA ALA A 177 -4.80 -4.68 -11.80
C ALA A 177 -5.84 -5.35 -12.73
N LEU A 178 -5.64 -5.27 -14.05
CA LEU A 178 -6.50 -5.94 -15.03
C LEU A 178 -6.51 -7.46 -14.82
N VAL A 179 -5.33 -8.07 -14.71
CA VAL A 179 -5.17 -9.50 -14.47
C VAL A 179 -5.82 -9.92 -13.13
N SER A 180 -5.72 -9.09 -12.09
CA SER A 180 -6.39 -9.33 -10.81
C SER A 180 -7.92 -9.36 -10.96
N VAL A 181 -8.50 -8.40 -11.68
CA VAL A 181 -9.95 -8.37 -11.94
C VAL A 181 -10.40 -9.58 -12.74
N LEU A 182 -9.67 -9.95 -13.79
CA LEU A 182 -9.95 -11.15 -14.59
C LEU A 182 -9.84 -12.43 -13.77
N SER A 183 -8.83 -12.52 -12.90
CA SER A 183 -8.66 -13.64 -11.97
C SER A 183 -9.87 -13.79 -11.06
N TRP A 184 -10.33 -12.72 -10.42
CA TRP A 184 -11.54 -12.75 -9.59
C TRP A 184 -12.80 -13.15 -10.36
N ALA A 185 -12.99 -12.62 -11.57
CA ALA A 185 -14.12 -13.00 -12.42
C ALA A 185 -14.13 -14.50 -12.74
N LEU A 186 -12.97 -15.07 -13.09
CA LEU A 186 -12.82 -16.50 -13.35
C LEU A 186 -13.02 -17.34 -12.07
N ILE A 187 -12.53 -16.89 -10.93
CA ILE A 187 -12.73 -17.55 -9.63
C ILE A 187 -14.22 -17.70 -9.33
N PHE A 188 -15.00 -16.61 -9.41
CA PHE A 188 -16.43 -16.66 -9.11
C PHE A 188 -17.22 -17.52 -10.11
N ASN A 189 -16.87 -17.44 -11.40
CA ASN A 189 -17.45 -18.30 -12.42
C ASN A 189 -17.17 -19.77 -12.10
N LYS A 190 -15.90 -20.14 -11.84
CA LYS A 190 -15.49 -21.52 -11.58
C LYS A 190 -16.11 -22.10 -10.31
N ILE A 191 -16.24 -21.30 -9.25
CA ILE A 191 -16.95 -21.69 -8.03
C ILE A 191 -18.40 -22.10 -8.36
N SER A 192 -19.07 -21.34 -9.22
CA SER A 192 -20.47 -21.60 -9.59
C SER A 192 -20.59 -22.89 -10.42
N VAL A 193 -19.70 -23.08 -11.39
CA VAL A 193 -19.64 -24.29 -12.23
C VAL A 193 -19.37 -25.55 -11.39
N LEU A 194 -18.35 -25.54 -10.53
CA LEU A 194 -18.01 -26.70 -9.70
C LEU A 194 -19.11 -27.03 -8.68
N ARG A 195 -19.77 -26.01 -8.11
CA ARG A 195 -20.91 -26.23 -7.21
C ARG A 195 -22.10 -26.85 -7.94
N ALA A 196 -22.40 -26.41 -9.16
CA ALA A 196 -23.47 -26.98 -9.97
C ALA A 196 -23.15 -28.43 -10.35
N ALA A 197 -21.94 -28.70 -10.87
CA ALA A 197 -21.50 -30.04 -11.22
C ALA A 197 -21.58 -31.01 -10.04
N ARG A 198 -21.12 -30.60 -8.86
CA ARG A 198 -21.19 -31.43 -7.65
C ARG A 198 -22.63 -31.73 -7.22
N ARG A 199 -23.52 -30.74 -7.28
CA ARG A 199 -24.95 -30.94 -6.95
C ARG A 199 -25.61 -31.93 -7.91
N HIS A 200 -25.38 -31.79 -9.22
CA HIS A 200 -25.94 -32.69 -10.23
C HIS A 200 -25.41 -34.12 -10.07
N SER A 201 -24.10 -34.27 -9.82
CA SER A 201 -23.52 -35.58 -9.48
C SER A 201 -24.16 -36.19 -8.23
N ASP A 202 -24.29 -35.44 -7.14
CA ASP A 202 -24.89 -35.95 -5.90
C ASP A 202 -26.37 -36.34 -6.09
N GLU A 203 -27.13 -35.61 -6.92
CA GLU A 203 -28.52 -35.94 -7.25
C GLU A 203 -28.64 -37.20 -8.09
N PHE A 204 -27.85 -37.30 -9.16
CA PHE A 204 -27.82 -38.48 -10.01
C PHE A 204 -27.40 -39.73 -9.23
N GLU A 205 -26.35 -39.64 -8.41
CA GLU A 205 -25.86 -40.73 -7.57
C GLU A 205 -26.94 -41.26 -6.62
N ARG A 206 -27.68 -40.36 -5.94
CA ARG A 206 -28.81 -40.77 -5.08
C ARG A 206 -29.89 -41.51 -5.86
N ASN A 207 -30.25 -41.03 -7.04
CA ASN A 207 -31.28 -41.66 -7.87
C ASN A 207 -30.80 -43.02 -8.40
N PHE A 208 -29.55 -43.12 -8.84
CA PHE A 208 -28.94 -44.37 -9.31
C PHE A 208 -28.94 -45.46 -8.22
N TRP A 209 -28.55 -45.12 -7.00
CA TRP A 209 -28.51 -46.08 -5.88
C TRP A 209 -29.86 -46.33 -5.19
N SER A 210 -30.90 -45.55 -5.52
CA SER A 210 -32.25 -45.74 -4.95
C SER A 210 -32.97 -47.01 -5.43
N GLY A 211 -32.37 -47.77 -6.36
CA GLY A 211 -32.97 -48.96 -6.97
C GLY A 211 -33.88 -48.65 -8.16
N ALA A 212 -33.75 -47.47 -8.76
CA ALA A 212 -34.50 -47.08 -9.96
C ALA A 212 -34.09 -47.95 -11.18
N ASP A 213 -35.05 -48.22 -12.07
CA ASP A 213 -34.80 -48.94 -13.33
C ASP A 213 -33.84 -48.13 -14.22
N LEU A 214 -32.74 -48.76 -14.62
CA LEU A 214 -31.71 -48.15 -15.48
C LEU A 214 -32.26 -47.65 -16.82
N ASN A 215 -33.29 -48.30 -17.36
CA ASN A 215 -33.93 -47.85 -18.60
C ASN A 215 -34.68 -46.54 -18.37
N ARG A 216 -35.36 -46.39 -17.23
CA ARG A 216 -36.06 -45.15 -16.88
C ARG A 216 -35.06 -44.01 -16.64
N LEU A 217 -33.96 -44.28 -15.93
CA LEU A 217 -32.89 -43.30 -15.75
C LEU A 217 -32.29 -42.84 -17.09
N TYR A 218 -32.14 -43.75 -18.06
CA TYR A 218 -31.68 -43.42 -19.39
C TYR A 218 -32.69 -42.57 -20.17
N GLU A 219 -33.98 -42.93 -20.13
CA GLU A 219 -35.04 -42.13 -20.77
C GLU A 219 -35.15 -40.72 -20.19
N ASP A 220 -35.04 -40.58 -18.87
CA ASP A 220 -35.06 -39.30 -18.18
C ASP A 220 -33.83 -38.45 -18.55
N ALA A 221 -32.64 -39.05 -18.56
CA ALA A 221 -31.40 -38.40 -18.97
C ALA A 221 -31.40 -37.98 -20.45
N ASN A 222 -32.10 -38.74 -21.31
CA ASN A 222 -32.22 -38.43 -22.74
C ASN A 222 -33.28 -37.37 -23.04
N ARG A 223 -34.29 -37.23 -22.16
CA ARG A 223 -35.26 -36.12 -22.20
C ARG A 223 -34.66 -34.81 -21.74
N ARG A 224 -33.73 -34.86 -20.78
CA ARG A 224 -32.96 -33.70 -20.30
C ARG A 224 -31.85 -33.39 -21.31
N ASN A 225 -32.01 -32.32 -22.08
CA ASN A 225 -31.02 -31.93 -23.10
C ASN A 225 -29.74 -31.30 -22.50
N ASP A 226 -29.69 -31.16 -21.18
CA ASP A 226 -28.68 -30.49 -20.36
C ASP A 226 -27.93 -31.46 -19.41
N SER A 227 -27.96 -32.76 -19.68
CA SER A 227 -27.23 -33.77 -18.92
C SER A 227 -25.72 -33.46 -18.89
N VAL A 228 -25.15 -33.41 -17.67
CA VAL A 228 -23.75 -33.05 -17.39
C VAL A 228 -23.14 -33.99 -16.35
N GLY A 229 -21.81 -34.10 -16.32
CA GLY A 229 -21.10 -34.92 -15.35
C GLY A 229 -21.48 -36.40 -15.44
N MET A 230 -21.78 -37.00 -14.28
CA MET A 230 -22.08 -38.44 -14.16
C MET A 230 -23.27 -38.89 -15.01
N GLU A 231 -24.28 -38.05 -15.17
CA GLU A 231 -25.47 -38.35 -15.98
C GLU A 231 -25.10 -38.51 -17.46
N ARG A 232 -24.23 -37.64 -17.99
CA ARG A 232 -23.72 -37.75 -19.38
C ARG A 232 -22.84 -38.98 -19.58
N ILE A 233 -22.04 -39.33 -18.57
CA ILE A 233 -21.20 -40.54 -18.58
C ILE A 233 -22.09 -41.79 -18.66
N PHE A 234 -23.11 -41.87 -17.79
CA PHE A 234 -24.09 -42.95 -17.80
C PHE A 234 -24.84 -43.03 -19.13
N GLN A 235 -25.37 -41.92 -19.63
CA GLN A 235 -26.08 -41.86 -20.90
C GLN A 235 -25.22 -42.39 -22.06
N SER A 236 -23.95 -41.99 -22.12
CA SER A 236 -23.01 -42.42 -23.17
C SER A 236 -22.70 -43.92 -23.08
N GLY A 237 -22.50 -44.44 -21.86
CA GLY A 237 -22.27 -45.86 -21.62
C GLY A 237 -23.47 -46.74 -21.93
N PHE A 238 -24.64 -46.34 -21.45
CA PHE A 238 -25.89 -47.10 -21.60
C PHE A 238 -26.40 -47.07 -23.05
N ALA A 239 -26.21 -45.95 -23.77
CA ALA A 239 -26.51 -45.89 -25.20
C ALA A 239 -25.67 -46.90 -26.01
N GLU A 240 -24.36 -47.00 -25.72
CA GLU A 240 -23.49 -47.96 -26.39
C GLU A 240 -23.83 -49.41 -25.99
N PHE A 241 -24.20 -49.66 -24.73
CA PHE A 241 -24.70 -50.94 -24.26
C PHE A 241 -25.94 -51.40 -25.04
N LEU A 242 -26.96 -50.55 -25.14
CA LEU A 242 -28.20 -50.87 -25.87
C LEU A 242 -27.94 -51.15 -27.34
N LYS A 243 -27.06 -50.34 -27.96
CA LYS A 243 -26.67 -50.48 -29.37
C LYS A 243 -25.93 -51.79 -29.65
N LEU A 244 -25.02 -52.21 -28.77
CA LEU A 244 -24.25 -53.45 -28.94
C LEU A 244 -25.07 -54.70 -28.59
N ARG A 245 -25.94 -54.62 -27.58
CA ARG A 245 -26.87 -55.71 -27.23
C ARG A 245 -27.88 -56.02 -28.33
N GLY A 246 -28.26 -55.01 -29.13
CA GLY A 246 -29.13 -55.18 -30.30
C GLY A 246 -28.48 -55.86 -31.51
N ARG A 247 -27.15 -56.10 -31.49
CA ARG A 247 -26.45 -56.81 -32.56
C ARG A 247 -26.47 -58.32 -32.30
N SER A 248 -27.04 -59.09 -33.23
CA SER A 248 -27.01 -60.56 -33.18
C SER A 248 -25.58 -61.09 -33.21
N GLY A 249 -25.20 -61.90 -32.21
CA GLY A 249 -23.89 -62.56 -32.13
C GLY A 249 -22.78 -61.78 -31.40
N ALA A 250 -23.10 -60.67 -30.71
CA ALA A 250 -22.12 -59.98 -29.88
C ALA A 250 -21.86 -60.73 -28.57
N GLU A 251 -20.58 -61.00 -28.28
CA GLU A 251 -20.15 -61.57 -27.00
C GLU A 251 -20.35 -60.56 -25.85
N LEU A 252 -20.67 -61.06 -24.65
CA LEU A 252 -20.89 -60.21 -23.48
C LEU A 252 -19.65 -59.34 -23.17
N SER A 253 -18.44 -59.87 -23.40
CA SER A 253 -17.19 -59.14 -23.22
C SER A 253 -17.12 -57.89 -24.11
N ASP A 254 -17.49 -58.02 -25.39
CA ASP A 254 -17.42 -56.92 -26.36
C ASP A 254 -18.42 -55.80 -26.02
N ILE A 255 -19.60 -56.18 -25.53
CA ILE A 255 -20.64 -55.24 -25.07
C ILE A 255 -20.14 -54.45 -23.86
N MET A 256 -19.55 -55.14 -22.87
CA MET A 256 -19.04 -54.52 -21.65
C MET A 256 -17.84 -53.62 -21.94
N ASP A 257 -16.91 -54.06 -22.78
CA ASP A 257 -15.74 -53.27 -23.18
C ASP A 257 -16.12 -52.04 -24.00
N GLY A 258 -17.07 -52.18 -24.94
CA GLY A 258 -17.62 -51.05 -25.71
C GLY A 258 -18.25 -49.98 -24.81
N SER A 259 -19.09 -50.42 -23.87
CA SER A 259 -19.75 -49.53 -22.90
C SER A 259 -18.72 -48.84 -22.00
N ARG A 260 -17.69 -49.57 -21.51
CA ARG A 260 -16.62 -49.00 -20.68
C ARG A 260 -15.78 -47.97 -21.44
N ARG A 261 -15.48 -48.22 -22.72
CA ARG A 261 -14.79 -47.25 -23.59
C ARG A 261 -15.62 -45.98 -23.77
N ALA A 262 -16.92 -46.11 -24.03
CA ALA A 262 -17.82 -44.96 -24.18
C ALA A 262 -17.89 -44.13 -22.89
N MET A 263 -18.02 -44.77 -21.73
CA MET A 263 -18.01 -44.09 -20.42
C MET A 263 -16.69 -43.37 -20.16
N ARG A 264 -15.54 -44.03 -20.40
CA ARG A 264 -14.21 -43.39 -20.23
C ARG A 264 -14.03 -42.18 -21.14
N ALA A 265 -14.45 -42.29 -22.40
CA ALA A 265 -14.38 -41.18 -23.34
C ALA A 265 -15.28 -40.00 -22.92
N ALA A 266 -16.48 -40.28 -22.41
CA ALA A 266 -17.37 -39.24 -21.88
C ALA A 266 -16.78 -38.60 -20.60
N ALA A 267 -16.26 -39.42 -19.68
CA ALA A 267 -15.64 -38.94 -18.45
C ALA A 267 -14.47 -38.00 -18.72
N GLN A 268 -13.59 -38.35 -19.67
CA GLN A 268 -12.47 -37.48 -20.03
C GLN A 268 -12.96 -36.12 -20.57
N ARG A 269 -14.00 -36.09 -21.43
CA ARG A 269 -14.54 -34.82 -21.95
C ARG A 269 -15.16 -33.96 -20.85
N GLU A 270 -15.85 -34.56 -19.88
CA GLU A 270 -16.42 -33.84 -18.74
C GLU A 270 -15.30 -33.27 -17.85
N LEU A 271 -14.23 -34.03 -17.60
CA LEU A 271 -13.07 -33.57 -16.85
C LEU A 271 -12.34 -32.43 -17.58
N ASP A 272 -12.10 -32.55 -18.88
CA ASP A 272 -11.46 -31.50 -19.69
C ASP A 272 -12.28 -30.19 -19.66
N ALA A 273 -13.61 -30.30 -19.69
CA ALA A 273 -14.52 -29.15 -19.54
C ALA A 273 -14.42 -28.53 -18.13
N LEU A 274 -14.33 -29.36 -17.09
CA LEU A 274 -14.13 -28.92 -15.70
C LEU A 274 -12.73 -28.37 -15.42
N ASP A 275 -11.71 -28.68 -16.21
CA ASP A 275 -10.36 -28.13 -16.06
C ASP A 275 -10.16 -26.81 -16.81
N SER A 276 -11.07 -26.46 -17.72
CA SER A 276 -11.00 -25.22 -18.50
C SER A 276 -10.73 -23.98 -17.63
N HIS A 277 -9.86 -23.09 -18.13
CA HIS A 277 -9.48 -21.82 -17.49
C HIS A 277 -8.74 -21.90 -16.14
N THR A 278 -8.54 -23.08 -15.54
CA THR A 278 -7.75 -23.22 -14.30
C THR A 278 -6.27 -22.90 -14.54
N SER A 279 -5.74 -23.22 -15.72
CA SER A 279 -4.35 -22.93 -16.10
C SER A 279 -4.05 -21.43 -16.11
N PHE A 280 -5.04 -20.58 -16.43
CA PHE A 280 -4.86 -19.13 -16.34
C PHE A 280 -4.60 -18.69 -14.89
N LEU A 281 -5.37 -19.21 -13.92
CA LEU A 281 -5.15 -18.91 -12.50
C LEU A 281 -3.77 -19.38 -12.03
N ALA A 282 -3.30 -20.53 -12.52
CA ALA A 282 -1.94 -21.01 -12.25
C ALA A 282 -0.89 -20.04 -12.79
N THR A 283 -1.03 -19.58 -14.03
CA THR A 283 -0.11 -18.60 -14.64
C THR A 283 -0.14 -17.26 -13.90
N VAL A 284 -1.33 -16.74 -13.57
CA VAL A 284 -1.46 -15.51 -12.79
C VAL A 284 -0.78 -15.67 -11.44
N GLY A 285 -1.00 -16.79 -10.77
CA GLY A 285 -0.39 -17.09 -9.49
C GLY A 285 1.13 -17.15 -9.50
N SER A 286 1.73 -17.72 -10.55
CA SER A 286 3.17 -17.88 -10.66
C SER A 286 3.88 -16.65 -11.24
N VAL A 287 3.28 -15.94 -12.20
CA VAL A 287 3.94 -14.86 -12.95
C VAL A 287 3.74 -13.48 -12.33
N SER A 288 2.58 -13.21 -11.71
CA SER A 288 2.28 -11.88 -11.15
C SER A 288 3.29 -11.36 -10.11
N PRO A 289 3.87 -12.20 -9.21
CA PRO A 289 4.90 -11.74 -8.30
C PRO A 289 6.16 -11.24 -9.03
N TYR A 290 6.57 -11.93 -10.10
CA TYR A 290 7.75 -11.54 -10.89
C TYR A 290 7.51 -10.25 -11.68
N VAL A 291 6.30 -10.07 -12.22
CA VAL A 291 5.91 -8.82 -12.88
C VAL A 291 5.90 -7.65 -11.88
N GLY A 292 5.40 -7.87 -10.66
CA GLY A 292 5.47 -6.88 -9.58
C GLY A 292 6.89 -6.58 -9.11
N LEU A 293 7.76 -7.60 -9.04
CA LEU A 293 9.18 -7.43 -8.73
C LEU A 293 9.90 -6.61 -9.80
N PHE A 294 9.62 -6.88 -11.08
CA PHE A 294 10.14 -6.10 -12.20
C PHE A 294 9.76 -4.62 -12.09
N GLY A 295 8.50 -4.31 -11.76
CA GLY A 295 8.06 -2.94 -11.52
C GLY A 295 8.85 -2.25 -10.40
N THR A 296 9.15 -2.97 -9.31
CA THR A 296 9.97 -2.44 -8.22
C THR A 296 11.41 -2.18 -8.63
N VAL A 297 12.05 -3.15 -9.29
CA VAL A 297 13.45 -3.01 -9.76
C VAL A 297 13.56 -1.81 -10.70
N TRP A 298 12.63 -1.67 -11.64
CA TRP A 298 12.59 -0.55 -12.57
C TRP A 298 12.38 0.79 -11.85
N GLY A 299 11.42 0.87 -10.94
CA GLY A 299 11.12 2.10 -10.19
C GLY A 299 12.30 2.56 -9.33
N ILE A 300 12.96 1.63 -8.64
CA ILE A 300 14.17 1.93 -7.85
C ILE A 300 15.30 2.42 -8.77
N MET A 301 15.55 1.74 -9.89
CA MET A 301 16.56 2.16 -10.88
C MET A 301 16.30 3.60 -11.36
N HIS A 302 15.06 3.92 -11.72
CA HIS A 302 14.69 5.27 -12.18
C HIS A 302 14.87 6.34 -11.09
N ALA A 303 14.55 6.00 -9.83
CA ALA A 303 14.75 6.90 -8.69
C ALA A 303 16.25 7.21 -8.45
N PHE A 304 17.13 6.22 -8.64
CA PHE A 304 18.58 6.41 -8.53
C PHE A 304 19.18 7.20 -9.71
N ILE A 305 18.69 7.01 -10.94
CA ILE A 305 19.12 7.82 -12.10
C ILE A 305 18.75 9.30 -11.89
N GLY A 306 17.57 9.58 -11.35
CA GLY A 306 17.14 10.93 -11.00
C GLY A 306 18.05 11.61 -9.96
N LEU A 307 18.60 10.83 -9.03
CA LEU A 307 19.59 11.31 -8.06
C LEU A 307 20.93 11.63 -8.72
N GLY A 308 21.39 10.80 -9.68
CA GLY A 308 22.66 11.03 -10.39
C GLY A 308 22.69 12.35 -11.17
N ASN A 309 21.53 12.82 -11.62
CA ASN A 309 21.39 14.10 -12.32
C ASN A 309 21.18 15.29 -11.37
N ALA A 310 20.80 15.04 -10.11
CA ALA A 310 20.63 16.06 -9.10
C ALA A 310 21.95 16.21 -8.33
N GLY A 311 22.66 17.33 -8.52
CA GLY A 311 23.97 17.58 -7.90
C GLY A 311 24.04 17.51 -6.36
N GLN A 312 22.91 17.32 -5.67
CA GLN A 312 22.85 16.99 -4.25
C GLN A 312 21.88 15.84 -3.97
N ALA A 313 22.40 14.77 -3.36
CA ALA A 313 21.64 13.60 -2.96
C ALA A 313 20.96 13.81 -1.60
N THR A 314 19.62 13.79 -1.54
CA THR A 314 18.89 13.81 -0.26
C THR A 314 17.90 12.65 -0.19
N LEU A 315 17.73 12.05 0.99
CA LEU A 315 16.77 10.94 1.16
C LEU A 315 15.34 11.35 0.76
N SER A 316 15.00 12.63 0.93
CA SER A 316 13.72 13.22 0.51
C SER A 316 13.47 13.19 -0.99
N THR A 317 14.50 13.21 -1.85
CA THR A 317 14.30 13.20 -3.31
C THR A 317 14.05 11.80 -3.87
N VAL A 318 14.56 10.75 -3.22
CA VAL A 318 14.44 9.36 -3.70
C VAL A 318 13.33 8.58 -2.97
N ALA A 319 13.01 8.95 -1.73
CA ALA A 319 12.00 8.26 -0.93
C ALA A 319 10.64 8.08 -1.65
N PRO A 320 10.11 9.06 -2.40
CA PRO A 320 8.87 8.86 -3.16
C PRO A 320 8.99 7.76 -4.22
N GLY A 321 10.05 7.77 -5.05
CA GLY A 321 10.24 6.80 -6.12
C GLY A 321 10.44 5.36 -5.61
N ILE A 322 11.10 5.19 -4.46
CA ILE A 322 11.21 3.88 -3.80
C ILE A 322 9.83 3.42 -3.28
N ALA A 323 9.06 4.32 -2.65
CA ALA A 323 7.73 3.98 -2.17
C ALA A 323 6.80 3.57 -3.31
N GLU A 324 6.85 4.27 -4.45
CA GLU A 324 6.08 3.96 -5.67
C GLU A 324 6.45 2.59 -6.22
N ALA A 325 7.75 2.29 -6.30
CA ALA A 325 8.27 1.02 -6.75
C ALA A 325 7.71 -0.13 -5.93
N LEU A 326 7.75 -0.03 -4.60
CA LEU A 326 7.27 -1.08 -3.68
C LEU A 326 5.77 -1.39 -3.82
N VAL A 327 4.95 -0.42 -4.26
CA VAL A 327 3.52 -0.65 -4.53
C VAL A 327 3.32 -1.66 -5.67
N ALA A 328 4.19 -1.67 -6.69
CA ALA A 328 4.08 -2.60 -7.81
C ALA A 328 4.19 -4.07 -7.35
N THR A 329 5.13 -4.38 -6.46
CA THR A 329 5.24 -5.73 -5.87
C THR A 329 4.05 -6.06 -4.97
N ALA A 330 3.56 -5.11 -4.18
CA ALA A 330 2.38 -5.33 -3.35
C ALA A 330 1.13 -5.69 -4.20
N ILE A 331 0.90 -4.99 -5.31
CA ILE A 331 -0.17 -5.30 -6.26
C ILE A 331 0.06 -6.66 -6.92
N GLY A 332 1.31 -6.99 -7.29
CA GLY A 332 1.65 -8.29 -7.86
C GLY A 332 1.31 -9.46 -6.94
N LEU A 333 1.63 -9.34 -5.64
CA LEU A 333 1.24 -10.33 -4.63
C LEU A 333 -0.27 -10.38 -4.40
N PHE A 334 -0.94 -9.23 -4.40
CA PHE A 334 -2.40 -9.16 -4.28
C PHE A 334 -3.13 -9.85 -5.43
N ALA A 335 -2.58 -9.80 -6.65
CA ALA A 335 -3.09 -10.56 -7.78
C ALA A 335 -2.77 -12.07 -7.69
N ALA A 336 -1.56 -12.42 -7.24
CA ALA A 336 -1.06 -13.79 -7.22
C ALA A 336 -1.72 -14.67 -6.15
N ILE A 337 -1.81 -14.20 -4.91
CA ILE A 337 -2.22 -15.01 -3.75
C ILE A 337 -3.63 -15.62 -3.94
N PRO A 338 -4.67 -14.83 -4.29
CA PRO A 338 -6.00 -15.40 -4.52
C PRO A 338 -6.02 -16.39 -5.68
N ALA A 339 -5.24 -16.13 -6.74
CA ALA A 339 -5.17 -16.99 -7.91
C ALA A 339 -4.58 -18.37 -7.57
N VAL A 340 -3.46 -18.42 -6.83
CA VAL A 340 -2.85 -19.69 -6.37
C VAL A 340 -3.79 -20.47 -5.46
N VAL A 341 -4.40 -19.80 -4.48
CA VAL A 341 -5.34 -20.44 -3.54
C VAL A 341 -6.53 -21.03 -4.28
N ALA A 342 -7.11 -20.27 -5.22
CA ALA A 342 -8.24 -20.73 -6.00
C ALA A 342 -7.85 -21.89 -6.94
N TYR A 343 -6.70 -21.79 -7.63
CA TYR A 343 -6.19 -22.87 -8.48
C TYR A 343 -6.03 -24.18 -7.71
N ASN A 344 -5.33 -24.16 -6.58
CA ASN A 344 -5.11 -25.36 -5.75
C ASN A 344 -6.43 -25.96 -5.26
N ARG A 345 -7.37 -25.10 -4.87
CA ARG A 345 -8.70 -25.54 -4.45
C ARG A 345 -9.46 -26.20 -5.60
N PHE A 346 -9.50 -25.57 -6.78
CA PHE A 346 -10.22 -26.09 -7.92
C PHE A 346 -9.61 -27.40 -8.44
N ALA A 347 -8.28 -27.50 -8.51
CA ALA A 347 -7.61 -28.75 -8.85
C ALA A 347 -8.00 -29.89 -7.90
N THR A 348 -8.02 -29.63 -6.59
CA THR A 348 -8.46 -30.62 -5.59
C THR A 348 -9.94 -30.98 -5.73
N ASP A 349 -10.80 -29.99 -6.00
CA ASP A 349 -12.24 -30.21 -6.15
C ASP A 349 -12.56 -30.99 -7.45
N VAL A 350 -11.82 -30.79 -8.54
CA VAL A 350 -11.93 -31.57 -9.79
C VAL A 350 -11.43 -33.01 -9.56
N ASP A 351 -10.27 -33.18 -8.94
CA ASP A 351 -9.70 -34.52 -8.65
C ASP A 351 -10.67 -35.36 -7.80
N ARG A 352 -11.29 -34.75 -6.78
CA ARG A 352 -12.35 -35.41 -5.99
C ARG A 352 -13.56 -35.83 -6.81
N LEU A 353 -13.97 -35.02 -7.80
CA LEU A 353 -15.05 -35.38 -8.70
C LEU A 353 -14.64 -36.49 -9.68
N ALA A 354 -13.37 -36.53 -10.09
CA ALA A 354 -12.82 -37.55 -10.98
C ALA A 354 -12.69 -38.93 -10.31
N THR A 355 -12.38 -38.96 -9.01
CA THR A 355 -12.21 -40.20 -8.24
C THR A 355 -13.51 -40.79 -7.68
N ARG A 356 -14.62 -40.05 -7.76
CA ARG A 356 -15.95 -40.54 -7.41
C ARG A 356 -16.47 -41.45 -8.52
#